data_AF-A0A937VK02-F1
#
_entry.id   AF-A0A937VK02-F1
#
_cell.length_a   1.000
_cell.length_b   1.000
_cell.length_c   1.000
_cell.angle_alpha   90.00
_cell.angle_beta   90.00
_cell.angle_gamma   90.00
#
_symmetry.space_group_name_H-M   'P 1'
#
loop_
_entity.id
_entity.type
_entity.pdbx_description
1 polymer ?
#
loop_
_entity_poly.entity_id
_entity_poly.type
_entity_poly.pdbx_seq_one_letter_code
_entity_poly.pdbx_strand_id
1 'polypeptide(L)'
;VPGEPVDLRLPLHFTTYAFMPGHRIRVAVTNAQFPMVWPSAAAMTTTLRVGDGGTVIELPTAPPATAVPVPEQVANDPQAPGAVWPTWVAAYWPDQRRVLRDDPAGITEVSEREGGTQRIGSSRYRYWARDVRWVDNRDPSRAGFEGSAMQSVSLDGRRVAVRATVDVVSDASYFHVTIRRVVGENGSVVRSRTWSESIPRDLQ
;
A
#
# COMPACT_ATOMS: atom_id res chain seq x y z
N VAL A 1 -20.85 22.36 -2.69
CA VAL A 1 -21.49 22.62 -1.38
C VAL A 1 -22.05 21.31 -0.84
N PRO A 2 -22.07 21.05 0.48
CA PRO A 2 -22.70 19.84 1.01
C PRO A 2 -24.14 19.68 0.51
N GLY A 3 -24.50 18.49 0.02
CA GLY A 3 -25.82 18.20 -0.53
C GLY A 3 -26.05 18.65 -1.97
N GLU A 4 -25.19 19.49 -2.54
CA GLU A 4 -25.26 19.80 -3.96
C GLU A 4 -24.67 18.67 -4.80
N PRO A 5 -25.34 18.25 -5.88
CA PRO A 5 -24.82 17.23 -6.77
C PRO A 5 -23.58 17.72 -7.51
N VAL A 6 -22.58 16.86 -7.62
CA VAL A 6 -21.35 17.12 -8.38
C VAL A 6 -21.12 15.98 -9.36
N ASP A 7 -20.89 16.33 -10.62
CA ASP A 7 -20.50 15.35 -11.64
C ASP A 7 -18.98 15.12 -11.58
N LEU A 8 -18.60 13.87 -11.32
CA LEU A 8 -17.20 13.45 -11.28
C LEU A 8 -16.88 12.57 -12.49
N ARG A 9 -15.81 12.93 -13.21
CA ARG A 9 -15.23 12.09 -14.27
C ARG A 9 -13.93 11.50 -13.75
N LEU A 10 -13.97 10.22 -13.41
CA LEU A 10 -12.85 9.49 -12.80
C LEU A 10 -12.29 8.49 -13.81
N PRO A 11 -11.04 8.66 -14.28
CA PRO A 11 -10.40 7.63 -15.10
C PRO A 11 -10.14 6.39 -14.24
N LEU A 12 -10.68 5.25 -14.64
CA LEU A 12 -10.36 3.96 -14.03
C LEU A 12 -9.00 3.48 -14.56
N HIS A 13 -8.28 2.70 -13.75
CA HIS A 13 -7.13 1.95 -14.25
C HIS A 13 -7.57 1.02 -15.40
N PHE A 14 -6.62 0.63 -16.25
CA PHE A 14 -6.91 -0.26 -17.38
C PHE A 14 -6.81 -1.74 -16.96
N THR A 15 -7.61 -2.56 -17.62
CA THR A 15 -7.54 -4.03 -17.54
C THR A 15 -8.02 -4.60 -18.87
N THR A 16 -7.63 -5.84 -19.17
CA THR A 16 -8.16 -6.61 -20.29
C THR A 16 -8.83 -7.87 -19.75
N TYR A 17 -10.12 -8.04 -20.02
CA TYR A 17 -10.87 -9.18 -19.52
C TYR A 17 -11.90 -9.66 -20.54
N ALA A 18 -12.03 -10.98 -20.68
CA ALA A 18 -13.08 -11.61 -21.47
C ALA A 18 -14.18 -12.13 -20.54
N PHE A 19 -15.37 -11.54 -20.61
CA PHE A 19 -16.53 -12.01 -19.84
C PHE A 19 -17.20 -13.18 -20.57
N MET A 20 -17.04 -14.39 -20.05
CA MET A 20 -17.62 -15.61 -20.61
C MET A 20 -19.13 -15.69 -20.31
N PRO A 21 -19.89 -16.52 -21.06
CA PRO A 21 -21.29 -16.77 -20.74
C PRO A 21 -21.49 -17.14 -19.26
N GLY A 22 -22.45 -16.48 -18.61
CA GLY A 22 -22.72 -16.65 -17.17
C GLY A 22 -21.94 -15.71 -16.25
N HIS A 23 -20.90 -15.03 -16.73
CA HIS A 23 -20.20 -14.01 -15.95
C HIS A 23 -21.07 -12.76 -15.74
N ARG A 24 -20.79 -12.02 -14.66
CA ARG A 24 -21.44 -10.75 -14.34
C ARG A 24 -20.39 -9.70 -14.01
N ILE A 25 -20.70 -8.45 -14.38
CA ILE A 25 -19.92 -7.29 -13.96
C ILE A 25 -20.48 -6.82 -12.62
N ARG A 26 -19.63 -6.70 -11.61
CA ARG A 26 -19.97 -6.13 -10.31
C ARG A 26 -19.21 -4.82 -10.15
N VAL A 27 -19.95 -3.75 -9.90
CA VAL A 27 -19.40 -2.45 -9.52
C VAL A 27 -19.58 -2.27 -8.02
N ALA A 28 -18.52 -1.88 -7.33
CA ALA A 28 -18.55 -1.52 -5.92
C ALA A 28 -18.14 -0.05 -5.78
N VAL A 29 -19.00 0.75 -5.16
CA VAL A 29 -18.74 2.16 -4.87
C VAL A 29 -18.68 2.32 -3.36
N THR A 30 -17.60 2.93 -2.86
CA THR A 30 -17.35 3.13 -1.44
C THR A 30 -16.73 4.50 -1.20
N ASN A 31 -17.01 5.10 -0.05
CA ASN A 31 -16.37 6.34 0.42
C ASN A 31 -15.05 6.07 1.16
N ALA A 32 -14.74 4.81 1.47
CA ALA A 32 -13.56 4.42 2.21
C ALA A 32 -12.93 3.14 1.65
N GLN A 33 -11.60 3.12 1.60
CA GLN A 33 -10.79 1.97 1.17
C GLN A 33 -9.62 1.75 2.13
N PHE A 34 -9.90 1.82 3.43
CA PHE A 34 -8.90 1.54 4.47
C PHE A 34 -8.48 0.05 4.41
N PRO A 35 -7.17 -0.28 4.54
CA PRO A 35 -6.04 0.59 4.84
C PRO A 35 -5.25 1.08 3.61
N MET A 36 -5.78 0.92 2.39
CA MET A 36 -5.08 1.34 1.17
C MET A 36 -5.05 2.86 1.01
N VAL A 37 -6.12 3.54 1.44
CA VAL A 37 -6.25 4.99 1.41
C VAL A 37 -6.49 5.48 2.84
N TRP A 38 -5.80 6.56 3.23
CA TRP A 38 -6.01 7.19 4.54
C TRP A 38 -7.43 7.78 4.60
N PRO A 39 -8.15 7.66 5.72
CA PRO A 39 -9.53 8.17 5.83
C PRO A 39 -9.62 9.70 5.69
N SER A 40 -10.76 10.19 5.23
CA SER A 40 -11.09 11.61 5.24
C SER A 40 -11.16 12.18 6.66
N ALA A 41 -10.94 13.49 6.83
CA ALA A 41 -11.04 14.14 8.13
C ALA A 41 -12.49 14.16 8.67
N ALA A 42 -13.47 14.21 7.77
CA ALA A 42 -14.87 14.24 8.14
C ALA A 42 -15.54 12.91 7.81
N ALA A 43 -16.44 12.48 8.70
CA ALA A 43 -17.44 11.47 8.38
C ALA A 43 -18.45 12.09 7.41
N MET A 44 -18.70 11.44 6.27
CA MET A 44 -19.60 11.96 5.25
C MET A 44 -20.52 10.86 4.70
N THR A 45 -21.73 11.28 4.34
CA THR A 45 -22.68 10.46 3.60
C THR A 45 -22.65 10.87 2.13
N THR A 46 -22.42 9.89 1.26
CA THR A 46 -22.45 10.10 -0.19
C THR A 46 -23.68 9.43 -0.77
N THR A 47 -24.37 10.10 -1.69
CA THR A 47 -25.47 9.54 -2.46
C THR A 47 -25.05 9.37 -3.91
N LEU A 48 -25.21 8.17 -4.44
CA LEU A 48 -24.97 7.88 -5.85
C LEU A 48 -26.30 7.89 -6.60
N ARG A 49 -26.39 8.69 -7.67
CA ARG A 49 -27.56 8.65 -8.56
C ARG A 49 -27.44 7.46 -9.50
N VAL A 50 -28.49 6.64 -9.56
CA VAL A 50 -28.59 5.45 -10.41
C VAL A 50 -29.88 5.48 -11.22
N GLY A 51 -29.92 4.77 -12.35
CA GLY A 51 -31.04 4.80 -13.29
C GLY A 51 -30.82 5.80 -14.42
N ASP A 52 -31.90 6.20 -15.08
CA ASP A 52 -31.86 7.10 -16.24
C ASP A 52 -31.26 8.47 -15.85
N GLY A 53 -30.24 8.89 -16.59
CA GLY A 53 -29.48 10.12 -16.30
C GLY A 53 -28.62 10.05 -15.03
N GLY A 54 -28.42 8.85 -14.46
CA GLY A 54 -27.57 8.62 -13.30
C GLY A 54 -26.09 8.38 -13.64
N THR A 55 -25.36 7.84 -12.67
CA THR A 55 -23.94 7.48 -12.80
C THR A 55 -23.75 6.37 -13.80
N VAL A 56 -22.76 6.52 -14.68
CA VAL A 56 -22.41 5.53 -15.70
C VAL A 56 -20.97 5.06 -15.53
N ILE A 57 -20.69 3.82 -15.98
CA ILE A 57 -19.34 3.30 -16.18
C ILE A 57 -19.15 3.04 -17.66
N GLU A 58 -18.14 3.66 -18.26
CA GLU A 58 -17.79 3.43 -19.66
C GLU A 58 -16.81 2.26 -19.73
N LEU A 59 -17.20 1.19 -20.43
CA LEU A 59 -16.39 0.00 -20.63
C LEU A 59 -15.99 -0.10 -22.11
N PRO A 60 -14.77 0.30 -22.48
CA PRO A 60 -14.32 0.18 -23.85
C PRO A 60 -14.20 -1.30 -24.24
N THR A 61 -14.72 -1.66 -25.41
CA THR A 61 -14.56 -3.00 -25.98
C THR A 61 -13.37 -3.04 -26.92
N ALA A 62 -12.50 -4.03 -26.74
CA ALA A 62 -11.43 -4.31 -27.67
C ALA A 62 -11.96 -5.20 -28.83
N PRO A 63 -11.46 -5.03 -30.06
CA PRO A 63 -11.73 -6.00 -31.13
C PRO A 63 -11.19 -7.39 -30.74
N PRO A 64 -11.73 -8.48 -31.32
CA PRO A 64 -11.26 -9.83 -31.07
C PRO A 64 -9.74 -9.96 -31.26
N ALA A 65 -9.09 -10.76 -30.40
CA ALA A 65 -7.62 -10.90 -30.34
C ALA A 65 -6.95 -11.35 -31.66
N THR A 66 -7.72 -11.85 -32.63
CA THR A 66 -7.22 -12.21 -33.97
C THR A 66 -6.82 -11.02 -34.83
N ALA A 67 -7.09 -9.78 -34.39
CA ALA A 67 -6.84 -8.56 -35.17
C ALA A 67 -5.59 -7.77 -34.74
N VAL A 68 -4.84 -8.21 -33.71
CA VAL A 68 -3.68 -7.46 -33.17
C VAL A 68 -2.42 -8.31 -33.28
N PRO A 69 -1.37 -7.84 -33.99
CA PRO A 69 -0.07 -8.52 -33.99
C PRO A 69 0.46 -8.61 -32.56
N VAL A 70 0.87 -9.81 -32.13
CA VAL A 70 1.59 -9.96 -30.87
C VAL A 70 2.88 -9.15 -30.99
N PRO A 71 3.10 -8.13 -30.15
CA PRO A 71 4.37 -7.41 -30.16
C PRO A 71 5.50 -8.41 -29.96
N GLU A 72 6.58 -8.26 -30.70
CA GLU A 72 7.80 -9.04 -30.46
C GLU A 72 8.19 -8.81 -28.99
N GLN A 73 8.04 -9.85 -28.16
CA GLN A 73 8.50 -9.78 -26.79
C GLN A 73 10.01 -9.65 -26.86
N VAL A 74 10.54 -8.45 -26.58
CA VAL A 74 11.96 -8.32 -26.26
C VAL A 74 12.17 -9.21 -25.04
N ALA A 75 12.77 -10.36 -25.27
CA ALA A 75 13.09 -11.30 -24.21
C ALA A 75 14.06 -10.59 -23.28
N ASN A 76 13.57 -10.05 -22.16
CA ASN A 76 14.39 -9.90 -20.98
C ASN A 76 14.74 -11.32 -20.54
N ASP A 77 15.75 -11.94 -21.17
CA ASP A 77 16.16 -13.30 -20.87
C ASP A 77 16.67 -13.34 -19.42
N PRO A 78 15.91 -13.94 -18.48
CA PRO A 78 16.34 -14.07 -17.10
C PRO A 78 17.57 -15.00 -16.99
N GLN A 79 17.91 -15.72 -18.06
CA GLN A 79 19.06 -16.61 -18.14
C GLN A 79 20.21 -16.02 -18.96
N ALA A 80 20.17 -14.73 -19.30
CA ALA A 80 21.27 -14.08 -20.02
C ALA A 80 22.62 -14.32 -19.30
N PRO A 81 23.69 -14.69 -20.03
CA PRO A 81 24.99 -14.94 -19.42
C PRO A 81 25.47 -13.77 -18.57
N GLY A 82 25.75 -14.02 -17.28
CA GLY A 82 26.21 -13.00 -16.33
C GLY A 82 25.10 -12.31 -15.52
N ALA A 83 23.82 -12.64 -15.75
CA ALA A 83 22.73 -12.10 -14.96
C ALA A 83 22.77 -12.62 -13.52
N VAL A 84 22.78 -11.70 -12.54
CA VAL A 84 22.74 -12.04 -11.10
C VAL A 84 21.39 -11.63 -10.54
N TRP A 85 20.56 -12.62 -10.25
CA TRP A 85 19.21 -12.40 -9.73
C TRP A 85 19.13 -12.59 -8.21
N PRO A 86 18.24 -11.87 -7.52
CA PRO A 86 17.93 -12.13 -6.13
C PRO A 86 17.42 -13.56 -5.94
N THR A 87 18.07 -14.32 -5.06
CA THR A 87 17.59 -15.65 -4.63
C THR A 87 17.02 -15.54 -3.22
N TRP A 88 15.77 -15.99 -3.03
CA TRP A 88 15.17 -16.12 -1.71
C TRP A 88 15.85 -17.25 -0.92
N VAL A 89 16.31 -16.92 0.29
CA VAL A 89 16.98 -17.86 1.20
C VAL A 89 16.03 -18.28 2.32
N ALA A 90 15.22 -17.36 2.82
CA ALA A 90 14.24 -17.62 3.87
C ALA A 90 13.14 -16.54 3.84
N ALA A 91 11.92 -16.94 4.17
CA ALA A 91 10.83 -16.05 4.54
C ALA A 91 10.61 -16.12 6.06
N TYR A 92 10.23 -15.00 6.67
CA TYR A 92 9.88 -14.90 8.08
C TYR A 92 8.36 -14.74 8.20
N TRP A 93 7.79 -15.30 9.27
CA TRP A 93 6.36 -15.27 9.63
C TRP A 93 5.39 -15.80 8.55
N PRO A 94 4.78 -16.97 8.75
CA PRO A 94 3.79 -17.50 7.82
C PRO A 94 2.46 -16.71 7.84
N ASP A 95 2.16 -16.02 8.95
CA ASP A 95 0.97 -15.19 9.16
C ASP A 95 1.27 -13.71 8.91
N GLN A 96 1.14 -13.28 7.65
CA GLN A 96 1.62 -11.96 7.24
C GLN A 96 0.61 -10.82 7.45
N ARG A 97 -0.67 -11.14 7.68
CA ARG A 97 -1.74 -10.14 7.77
C ARG A 97 -2.85 -10.55 8.71
N ARG A 98 -3.30 -9.62 9.53
CA ARG A 98 -4.50 -9.74 10.38
C ARG A 98 -5.37 -8.51 10.19
N VAL A 99 -6.68 -8.75 10.11
CA VAL A 99 -7.71 -7.69 10.11
C VAL A 99 -8.58 -7.90 11.34
N LEU A 100 -8.70 -6.87 12.17
CA LEU A 100 -9.61 -6.82 13.31
C LEU A 100 -10.65 -5.74 13.03
N ARG A 101 -11.92 -6.12 13.18
CA ARG A 101 -13.04 -5.18 13.16
C ARG A 101 -13.81 -5.35 14.46
N ASP A 102 -13.80 -4.31 15.28
CA ASP A 102 -14.52 -4.27 16.55
C ASP A 102 -15.65 -3.25 16.42
N ASP A 103 -16.84 -3.73 16.04
CA ASP A 103 -18.00 -2.86 15.83
C ASP A 103 -18.49 -2.20 17.14
N PRO A 104 -18.50 -2.89 18.32
CA PRO A 104 -18.76 -2.23 19.61
C PRO A 104 -17.77 -1.11 19.93
N ALA A 105 -16.46 -1.34 19.78
CA ALA A 105 -15.45 -0.29 20.00
C ALA A 105 -15.46 0.76 18.89
N GLY A 106 -15.98 0.43 17.70
CA GLY A 106 -15.96 1.29 16.52
C GLY A 106 -14.57 1.39 15.88
N ILE A 107 -13.72 0.38 16.03
CA ILE A 107 -12.34 0.41 15.52
C ILE A 107 -12.14 -0.63 14.41
N THR A 108 -11.44 -0.24 13.36
CA THR A 108 -10.86 -1.17 12.37
C THR A 108 -9.35 -1.11 12.47
N GLU A 109 -8.69 -2.26 12.63
CA GLU A 109 -7.24 -2.40 12.67
C GLU A 109 -6.76 -3.41 11.61
N VAL A 110 -5.67 -3.09 10.93
CA VAL A 110 -4.95 -4.01 10.04
C VAL A 110 -3.49 -4.05 10.48
N SER A 111 -3.01 -5.24 10.81
CA SER A 111 -1.60 -5.45 11.13
C SER A 111 -0.94 -6.38 10.13
N GLU A 112 0.24 -6.01 9.66
CA GLU A 112 1.01 -6.75 8.66
C GLU A 112 2.43 -6.98 9.17
N ARG A 113 3.00 -8.14 8.82
CA ARG A 113 4.39 -8.48 9.11
C ARG A 113 4.98 -9.21 7.93
N GLU A 114 6.19 -8.84 7.59
CA GLU A 114 6.95 -9.50 6.54
C GLU A 114 8.42 -9.51 6.89
N GLY A 115 9.15 -10.42 6.28
CA GLY A 115 10.58 -10.42 6.38
C GLY A 115 11.18 -11.59 5.65
N GLY A 116 12.48 -11.49 5.44
CA GLY A 116 13.18 -12.57 4.80
C GLY A 116 14.66 -12.28 4.62
N THR A 117 15.30 -13.25 4.01
CA THR A 117 16.68 -13.15 3.55
C THR A 117 16.73 -13.40 2.07
N GLN A 118 17.41 -12.51 1.36
CA GLN A 118 17.74 -12.66 -0.05
C GLN A 118 19.26 -12.68 -0.21
N ARG A 119 19.72 -13.27 -1.31
CA ARG A 119 21.12 -13.23 -1.74
C ARG A 119 21.22 -12.69 -3.15
N ILE A 120 22.15 -11.77 -3.39
CA ILE A 120 22.51 -11.25 -4.71
C ILE A 120 24.04 -11.36 -4.81
N GLY A 121 24.54 -12.24 -5.68
CA GLY A 121 25.97 -12.57 -5.73
C GLY A 121 26.48 -13.12 -4.38
N SER A 122 27.57 -12.55 -3.85
CA SER A 122 28.09 -12.85 -2.50
C SER A 122 27.35 -12.10 -1.38
N SER A 123 26.58 -11.08 -1.72
CA SER A 123 25.93 -10.20 -0.72
C SER A 123 24.67 -10.83 -0.15
N ARG A 124 24.48 -10.72 1.17
CA ARG A 124 23.28 -11.19 1.87
C ARG A 124 22.45 -10.02 2.35
N TYR A 125 21.19 -10.00 1.97
CA TYR A 125 20.21 -9.00 2.36
C TYR A 125 19.26 -9.61 3.37
N ARG A 126 19.00 -8.91 4.48
CA ARG A 126 17.95 -9.27 5.43
C ARG A 126 17.05 -8.07 5.61
N TYR A 127 15.75 -8.31 5.58
CA TYR A 127 14.76 -7.31 5.92
C TYR A 127 13.68 -7.89 6.82
N TRP A 128 13.02 -7.00 7.55
CA TRP A 128 11.72 -7.27 8.14
C TRP A 128 10.97 -5.94 8.28
N ALA A 129 9.65 -6.02 8.26
CA ALA A 129 8.74 -4.93 8.56
C ALA A 129 7.59 -5.45 9.42
N ARG A 130 7.09 -4.58 10.30
CA ARG A 130 5.85 -4.75 11.04
C ARG A 130 5.11 -3.42 11.00
N ASP A 131 3.89 -3.47 10.50
CA ASP A 131 3.01 -2.33 10.38
C ASP A 131 1.69 -2.61 11.11
N VAL A 132 1.13 -1.58 11.74
CA VAL A 132 -0.22 -1.58 12.30
C VAL A 132 -0.89 -0.30 11.82
N ARG A 133 -2.09 -0.43 11.25
CA ARG A 133 -2.94 0.66 10.79
C ARG A 133 -4.26 0.57 11.52
N TRP A 134 -4.77 1.68 12.03
CA TRP A 134 -6.09 1.70 12.67
C TRP A 134 -6.88 2.96 12.30
N VAL A 135 -8.21 2.87 12.42
CA VAL A 135 -9.14 4.00 12.25
C VAL A 135 -10.33 3.86 13.20
N ASP A 136 -10.76 4.98 13.76
CA ASP A 136 -12.06 5.12 14.43
C ASP A 136 -13.16 5.29 13.37
N ASN A 137 -14.04 4.29 13.27
CA ASN A 137 -15.13 4.24 12.31
C ASN A 137 -16.22 5.29 12.60
N ARG A 138 -16.24 5.90 13.80
CA ARG A 138 -17.17 6.97 14.17
C ARG A 138 -16.56 8.36 13.95
N ASP A 139 -15.24 8.46 14.01
CA ASP A 139 -14.48 9.68 13.76
C ASP A 139 -13.26 9.38 12.88
N PRO A 140 -13.39 9.41 11.54
CA PRO A 140 -12.32 9.02 10.64
C PRO A 140 -11.12 9.97 10.66
N SER A 141 -11.25 11.16 11.29
CA SER A 141 -10.10 12.02 11.56
C SER A 141 -9.08 11.33 12.46
N ARG A 142 -9.54 10.42 13.33
CA ARG A 142 -8.73 9.65 14.27
C ARG A 142 -8.32 8.32 13.63
N ALA A 143 -7.21 8.36 12.93
CA ALA A 143 -6.57 7.21 12.33
C ALA A 143 -5.07 7.21 12.65
N GLY A 144 -4.44 6.04 12.56
CA GLY A 144 -3.03 5.93 12.84
C GLY A 144 -2.31 4.82 12.09
N PHE A 145 -1.00 4.96 12.05
CA PHE A 145 -0.05 4.01 11.51
C PHE A 145 1.16 3.90 12.44
N GLU A 146 1.51 2.68 12.82
CA GLU A 146 2.74 2.36 13.54
C GLU A 146 3.54 1.38 12.68
N GLY A 147 4.71 1.80 12.23
CA GLY A 147 5.61 1.05 11.38
C GLY A 147 6.95 0.84 12.04
N SER A 148 7.50 -0.37 11.93
CA SER A 148 8.87 -0.68 12.32
C SER A 148 9.50 -1.56 11.27
N ALA A 149 10.68 -1.18 10.78
CA ALA A 149 11.36 -1.92 9.75
C ALA A 149 12.87 -1.94 9.97
N MET A 150 13.50 -3.00 9.46
CA MET A 150 14.94 -3.10 9.34
C MET A 150 15.28 -3.59 7.94
N GLN A 151 16.31 -3.01 7.35
CA GLN A 151 17.03 -3.58 6.22
C GLN A 151 18.51 -3.67 6.58
N SER A 152 19.17 -4.73 6.12
CA SER A 152 20.62 -4.85 6.24
C SER A 152 21.22 -5.58 5.06
N VAL A 153 22.42 -5.16 4.68
CA VAL A 153 23.27 -5.81 3.70
C VAL A 153 24.55 -6.27 4.40
N SER A 154 24.90 -7.53 4.22
CA SER A 154 26.21 -8.08 4.56
C SER A 154 27.01 -8.23 3.27
N LEU A 155 28.09 -7.47 3.19
CA LEU A 155 29.16 -7.50 2.21
C LEU A 155 30.37 -8.25 2.82
N ASP A 156 31.41 -8.44 2.02
CA ASP A 156 32.67 -9.03 2.51
C ASP A 156 33.28 -8.14 3.60
N GLY A 157 33.36 -8.66 4.83
CA GLY A 157 33.92 -7.97 6.00
C GLY A 157 33.10 -6.80 6.54
N ARG A 158 31.93 -6.48 5.96
CA ARG A 158 31.14 -5.30 6.34
C ARG A 158 29.65 -5.59 6.33
N ARG A 159 28.96 -5.20 7.41
CA ARG A 159 27.51 -5.22 7.49
C ARG A 159 26.98 -3.83 7.75
N VAL A 160 26.10 -3.33 6.88
CA VAL A 160 25.36 -2.08 7.08
C VAL A 160 23.91 -2.42 7.38
N ALA A 161 23.32 -1.76 8.38
CA ALA A 161 21.92 -1.92 8.73
C ALA A 161 21.25 -0.57 8.97
N VAL A 162 20.03 -0.44 8.46
CA VAL A 162 19.13 0.69 8.73
C VAL A 162 17.92 0.15 9.45
N ARG A 163 17.57 0.77 10.57
CA ARG A 163 16.31 0.54 11.29
C ARG A 163 15.52 1.83 11.30
N ALA A 164 14.21 1.72 11.07
CA ALA A 164 13.30 2.84 11.14
C ALA A 164 12.07 2.47 11.98
N THR A 165 11.59 3.42 12.78
CA THR A 165 10.22 3.42 13.30
C THR A 165 9.52 4.67 12.79
N VAL A 166 8.23 4.52 12.49
CA VAL A 166 7.37 5.57 11.97
C VAL A 166 6.06 5.48 12.72
N ASP A 167 5.67 6.57 13.37
CA ASP A 167 4.39 6.70 14.05
C ASP A 167 3.65 7.88 13.42
N VAL A 168 2.45 7.62 12.93
CA VAL A 168 1.56 8.64 12.34
C VAL A 168 0.23 8.56 13.06
N VAL A 169 -0.25 9.70 13.55
CA VAL A 169 -1.60 9.86 14.07
C VAL A 169 -2.21 11.07 13.40
N SER A 170 -3.43 10.95 12.89
CA SER A 170 -4.16 12.10 12.34
C SER A 170 -5.18 12.66 13.32
N ASP A 171 -5.49 13.93 13.13
CA ASP A 171 -6.69 14.58 13.62
C ASP A 171 -7.42 15.27 12.45
N ALA A 172 -8.38 16.16 12.76
CA ALA A 172 -9.17 16.86 11.74
C ALA A 172 -8.34 17.80 10.84
N SER A 173 -7.19 18.28 11.31
CA SER A 173 -6.39 19.34 10.68
C SER A 173 -5.00 18.88 10.26
N TYR A 174 -4.40 17.90 10.94
CA TYR A 174 -3.00 17.51 10.75
C TYR A 174 -2.79 16.00 10.73
N PHE A 175 -1.67 15.61 10.13
CA PHE A 175 -0.95 14.38 10.45
C PHE A 175 0.20 14.72 11.39
N HIS A 176 0.25 14.06 12.54
CA HIS A 176 1.40 14.11 13.43
C HIS A 176 2.29 12.93 13.12
N VAL A 177 3.47 13.21 12.57
CA VAL A 177 4.41 12.20 12.11
C VAL A 177 5.65 12.24 13.00
N THR A 178 6.03 11.09 13.55
CA THR A 178 7.30 10.90 14.26
C THR A 178 8.08 9.79 13.59
N ILE A 179 9.33 10.07 13.23
CA ILE A 179 10.21 9.10 12.58
C ILE A 179 11.51 9.03 13.35
N ARG A 180 11.95 7.81 13.67
CA ARG A 180 13.28 7.54 14.19
C ARG A 180 14.02 6.63 13.25
N ARG A 181 15.22 7.05 12.83
CA ARG A 181 16.12 6.25 11.99
C ARG A 181 17.43 5.99 12.72
N VAL A 182 17.91 4.75 12.66
CA VAL A 182 19.21 4.33 13.19
C VAL A 182 19.97 3.62 12.08
N VAL A 183 21.16 4.12 11.78
CA VAL A 183 22.10 3.50 10.84
C VAL A 183 23.25 2.91 11.65
N GLY A 184 23.58 1.65 11.39
CA GLY A 184 24.68 0.97 12.02
C GLY A 184 25.57 0.24 11.03
N GLU A 185 26.83 0.06 11.45
CA GLU A 185 27.87 -0.66 10.74
C GLU A 185 28.48 -1.68 11.70
N ASN A 186 28.57 -2.94 11.27
CA ASN A 186 29.16 -4.04 12.04
C ASN A 186 28.62 -4.18 13.48
N GLY A 187 27.36 -3.79 13.69
CA GLY A 187 26.68 -3.84 15.00
C GLY A 187 26.75 -2.53 15.79
N SER A 188 27.65 -1.61 15.44
CA SER A 188 27.79 -0.30 16.07
C SER A 188 26.88 0.74 15.42
N VAL A 189 26.31 1.64 16.22
CA VAL A 189 25.51 2.77 15.70
C VAL A 189 26.45 3.82 15.12
N VAL A 190 26.28 4.15 13.85
CA VAL A 190 27.01 5.22 13.17
C VAL A 190 26.24 6.54 13.28
N ARG A 191 24.90 6.49 13.14
CA ARG A 191 24.06 7.67 13.23
C ARG A 191 22.66 7.31 13.71
N SER A 192 22.10 8.16 14.55
CA SER A 192 20.66 8.14 14.86
C SER A 192 20.08 9.53 14.66
N ARG A 193 18.85 9.59 14.18
CA ARG A 193 18.06 10.83 14.11
C ARG A 193 16.61 10.51 14.41
N THR A 194 16.01 11.35 15.23
CA THR A 194 14.57 11.40 15.45
C THR A 194 14.08 12.76 15.01
N TRP A 195 12.93 12.80 14.35
CA TRP A 195 12.25 14.06 14.06
C TRP A 195 10.75 13.85 14.11
N SER A 196 10.05 14.93 14.42
CA SER A 196 8.60 14.98 14.50
C SER A 196 8.11 16.24 13.80
N GLU A 197 7.00 16.12 13.08
CA GLU A 197 6.40 17.21 12.33
C GLU A 197 4.88 17.06 12.31
N SER A 198 4.16 18.18 12.20
CA SER A 198 2.72 18.19 11.95
C SER A 198 2.47 18.72 10.55
N ILE A 199 1.87 17.90 9.69
CA ILE A 199 1.63 18.19 8.27
C ILE A 199 0.14 18.50 8.11
N PRO A 200 -0.24 19.69 7.60
CA PRO A 200 -1.64 20.03 7.35
C PRO A 200 -2.35 19.03 6.42
N ARG A 201 -3.65 18.83 6.62
CA ARG A 201 -4.51 17.96 5.80
C ARG A 201 -5.10 18.68 4.58
N ASP A 202 -4.28 19.41 3.84
CA ASP A 202 -4.73 20.34 2.79
C ASP A 202 -5.12 19.66 1.47
N LEU A 203 -4.76 18.37 1.30
CA LEU A 203 -4.93 17.60 0.07
C LEU A 203 -5.64 16.24 0.30
N GLN A 204 -6.48 16.17 1.34
CA GLN A 204 -7.42 15.07 1.59
C GLN A 204 -8.85 15.57 1.76
#